data_AF-A0A1Q7CB63-F1
#
_entry.id   AF-A0A1Q7CB63-F1
#
_cell.length_a   1.000
_cell.length_b   1.000
_cell.length_c   1.000
_cell.angle_alpha   90.00
_cell.angle_beta   90.00
_cell.angle_gamma   90.00
#
_symmetry.space_group_name_H-M   'P 1'
#
loop_
_entity.id
_entity.type
_entity.pdbx_description
1 polymer ?
#
loop_
_entity_poly.entity_id
_entity_poly.type
_entity_poly.pdbx_seq_one_letter_code
_entity_poly.pdbx_strand_id
1 'polypeptide(L)'
;MKLKRRWNERTRLILTLELAVVLPAAALVILSALHLKQVQREHGFEAAIQREFGQILAISEKQINHRGYELVDDARNDFPGVHEACSDTLDRVLAARPYLAHVFLYDPERGLVFRSQPHRLKKDEQFHAESEELSNMMQKWLDPEYKDMLQS
;
A
#
# COMPACT_ATOMS: atom_id res chain seq x y z
N MET A 1 40.88 65.20 29.39
CA MET A 1 41.28 64.77 28.02
C MET A 1 40.33 63.68 27.53
N LYS A 2 39.50 63.95 26.52
CA LYS A 2 38.58 62.96 25.93
C LYS A 2 39.32 62.14 24.88
N LEU A 3 39.54 60.85 25.12
CA LEU A 3 40.10 59.91 24.14
C LEU A 3 39.11 59.74 22.98
N LYS A 4 39.28 60.55 21.92
CA LYS A 4 38.61 60.32 20.64
C LYS A 4 39.21 59.07 20.01
N ARG A 5 38.64 57.91 20.33
CA ARG A 5 38.92 56.63 19.68
C ARG A 5 38.45 56.74 18.24
N ARG A 6 39.35 57.17 17.36
CA ARG A 6 39.14 57.29 15.91
C ARG A 6 39.02 55.87 15.34
N TRP A 7 37.81 55.30 15.39
CA TRP A 7 37.51 54.09 14.66
C TRP A 7 37.73 54.37 13.19
N ASN A 8 38.58 53.57 12.56
CA ASN A 8 38.93 53.70 11.16
C ASN A 8 37.63 53.56 10.35
N GLU A 9 37.23 54.58 9.59
CA GLU A 9 35.94 54.58 8.89
C GLU A 9 35.76 53.34 7.99
N ARG A 10 36.89 52.81 7.50
CA ARG A 10 36.97 51.54 6.77
C ARG A 10 36.52 50.33 7.58
N THR A 11 36.92 50.18 8.85
CA THR A 11 36.43 49.06 9.69
C THR A 11 34.96 49.24 10.05
N ARG A 12 34.47 50.47 10.24
CA ARG A 12 33.04 50.74 10.47
C ARG A 12 32.19 50.40 9.23
N LEU A 13 32.69 50.71 8.03
CA LEU A 13 32.05 50.35 6.76
C LEU A 13 32.03 48.84 6.53
N ILE A 14 33.15 48.14 6.77
CA ILE A 14 33.21 46.67 6.62
C ILE A 14 32.27 45.98 7.62
N LEU A 15 32.28 46.41 8.90
CA LEU A 15 31.38 45.86 9.92
C LEU A 15 29.90 46.09 9.60
N THR A 16 29.54 47.26 9.06
CA THR A 16 28.15 47.53 8.68
C THR A 16 27.72 46.74 7.45
N LEU A 17 28.64 46.52 6.49
CA LEU A 17 28.36 45.71 5.30
C LEU A 17 28.15 44.23 5.67
N GLU A 18 29.01 43.66 6.51
CA GLU A 18 28.88 42.27 6.95
C GLU A 18 27.65 42.07 7.84
N LEU A 19 27.37 43.01 8.75
CA LEU A 19 26.18 42.96 9.59
C LEU A 19 24.89 43.04 8.75
N ALA A 20 24.88 43.86 7.69
CA ALA A 20 23.73 44.00 6.80
C ALA A 20 23.41 42.72 6.00
N VAL A 21 24.39 41.83 5.81
CA VAL A 21 24.20 40.55 5.09
C VAL A 21 23.92 39.41 6.06
N VAL A 22 24.62 39.37 7.21
CA VAL A 22 24.49 38.30 8.20
C VAL A 22 23.18 38.39 8.98
N LEU A 23 22.70 39.61 9.27
CA LEU A 23 21.52 39.82 10.09
C LEU A 23 20.21 39.36 9.40
N PRO A 24 19.98 39.61 8.10
CA PRO A 24 18.87 39.01 7.36
C PRO A 24 18.96 37.48 7.29
N ALA A 25 20.15 36.93 7.05
CA ALA A 25 20.36 35.49 7.00
C ALA A 25 20.05 34.82 8.35
N ALA A 26 20.54 35.40 9.45
CA ALA A 26 20.25 34.92 10.80
C ALA A 26 18.77 35.03 11.14
N ALA A 27 18.11 36.13 10.74
CA ALA A 27 16.67 36.31 10.91
C ALA A 27 15.88 35.22 10.17
N LEU A 28 16.26 34.87 8.94
CA LEU A 28 15.62 33.79 8.16
C LEU A 28 15.81 32.43 8.83
N VAL A 29 17.00 32.13 9.34
CA VAL A 29 17.28 30.87 10.06
C VAL A 29 16.45 30.78 11.34
N ILE A 30 16.38 31.87 12.12
CA ILE A 30 15.60 31.92 13.36
C ILE A 30 14.10 31.81 13.08
N LEU A 31 13.58 32.54 12.10
CA LEU A 31 12.17 32.45 11.68
C LEU A 31 11.83 31.03 11.23
N SER A 32 12.70 30.40 10.43
CA SER A 32 12.50 29.02 9.97
C SER A 32 12.47 28.03 11.14
N ALA A 33 13.39 28.18 12.11
CA ALA A 33 13.43 27.34 13.30
C ALA A 33 12.18 27.52 14.20
N LEU A 34 11.71 28.76 14.37
CA LEU A 34 10.48 29.05 15.10
C LEU A 34 9.24 28.47 14.40
N HIS A 35 9.18 28.56 13.07
CA HIS A 35 8.08 28.02 12.27
C HIS A 35 8.01 26.50 12.37
N LEU A 36 9.16 25.81 12.23
CA LEU A 36 9.24 24.35 12.40
C LEU A 36 8.83 23.91 13.81
N LYS A 37 9.28 24.65 14.83
CA LYS A 37 8.92 24.37 16.22
C LYS A 37 7.44 24.60 16.50
N GLN A 38 6.82 25.59 15.86
CA GLN A 38 5.39 25.85 16.00
C GLN A 38 4.54 24.76 15.34
N VAL A 39 4.94 24.31 14.13
CA VAL A 39 4.30 23.19 13.42
C VAL A 39 4.44 21.87 14.19
N GLN A 40 5.62 21.56 14.75
CA GLN A 40 5.82 20.34 15.55
C GLN A 40 5.10 20.36 16.91
N ARG A 41 4.84 21.54 17.49
CA ARG A 41 4.27 21.66 18.84
C ARG A 41 2.76 21.49 18.86
N GLU A 42 2.11 21.57 17.71
CA GLU A 42 0.70 21.22 17.58
C GLU A 42 0.54 19.70 17.56
N HIS A 43 0.54 19.08 18.75
CA HIS A 43 0.18 17.66 18.94
C HIS A 43 -1.19 17.28 18.32
N GLY A 44 -2.03 18.28 18.00
CA GLY A 44 -3.28 18.09 17.26
C GLY A 44 -3.09 17.78 15.77
N PHE A 45 -1.97 18.16 15.15
CA PHE A 45 -1.72 17.93 13.73
C PHE A 45 -1.47 16.45 13.43
N GLU A 46 -0.63 15.79 14.22
CA GLU A 46 -0.37 14.35 14.08
C GLU A 46 -1.62 13.52 14.37
N ALA A 47 -2.39 13.89 15.40
CA ALA A 47 -3.67 13.25 15.72
C ALA A 47 -4.73 13.48 14.63
N ALA A 48 -4.77 14.65 14.01
CA ALA A 48 -5.66 14.94 12.88
C ALA A 48 -5.28 14.12 11.65
N ILE A 49 -4.00 14.08 11.29
CA ILE A 49 -3.48 13.27 10.19
C ILE A 49 -3.77 11.78 10.41
N GLN A 50 -3.46 11.27 11.60
CA GLN A 50 -3.69 9.86 11.92
C GLN A 50 -5.17 9.49 11.90
N ARG A 51 -6.05 10.40 12.36
CA ARG A 51 -7.50 10.24 12.25
C ARG A 51 -8.00 10.27 10.81
N GLU A 52 -7.51 11.20 9.99
CA GLU A 52 -7.88 11.31 8.58
C GLU A 52 -7.42 10.09 7.79
N PHE A 53 -6.17 9.63 8.00
CA PHE A 53 -5.70 8.37 7.42
C PHE A 53 -6.55 7.18 7.87
N GLY A 54 -6.88 7.10 9.16
CA GLY A 54 -7.75 6.04 9.67
C GLY A 54 -9.15 6.04 9.01
N GLN A 55 -9.74 7.22 8.83
CA GLN A 55 -11.02 7.35 8.15
C GLN A 55 -10.93 6.99 6.66
N ILE A 56 -9.90 7.47 5.96
CA ILE A 56 -9.68 7.16 4.55
C ILE A 56 -9.43 5.67 4.35
N LEU A 57 -8.65 5.03 5.22
CA LEU A 57 -8.41 3.59 5.19
C LEU A 57 -9.71 2.80 5.39
N ALA A 58 -10.53 3.17 6.37
CA ALA A 58 -11.80 2.49 6.63
C ALA A 58 -12.81 2.64 5.48
N ILE A 59 -12.85 3.81 4.83
CA ILE A 59 -13.70 4.03 3.64
C ILE A 59 -13.16 3.24 2.46
N SER A 60 -11.85 3.29 2.23
CA SER A 60 -11.19 2.59 1.14
C SER A 60 -11.34 1.07 1.29
N GLU A 61 -11.21 0.53 2.49
CA GLU A 61 -11.45 -0.88 2.80
C GLU A 61 -12.86 -1.31 2.40
N LYS A 62 -13.89 -0.54 2.80
CA LYS A 62 -15.27 -0.84 2.41
C LYS A 62 -15.48 -0.81 0.90
N GLN A 63 -14.90 0.18 0.22
CA GLN A 63 -15.01 0.31 -1.22
C GLN A 63 -14.29 -0.82 -1.97
N ILE A 64 -13.08 -1.16 -1.53
CA ILE A 64 -12.30 -2.27 -2.10
C ILE A 64 -13.03 -3.59 -1.87
N ASN A 65 -13.57 -3.82 -0.68
CA ASN A 65 -14.30 -5.05 -0.38
C ASN A 65 -15.57 -5.17 -1.22
N HIS A 66 -16.36 -4.09 -1.30
CA HIS A 66 -17.55 -4.04 -2.17
C HIS A 66 -17.20 -4.32 -3.62
N ARG A 67 -16.14 -3.67 -4.13
CA ARG A 67 -15.66 -3.86 -5.50
C ARG A 67 -15.16 -5.30 -5.72
N GLY A 68 -14.52 -5.89 -4.73
CA GLY A 68 -14.10 -7.29 -4.75
C GLY A 68 -15.30 -8.22 -4.93
N TYR A 69 -16.37 -8.01 -4.16
CA TYR A 69 -17.61 -8.80 -4.30
C TYR A 69 -18.25 -8.64 -5.68
N GLU A 70 -18.33 -7.41 -6.22
CA GLU A 70 -18.85 -7.20 -7.58
C GLU A 70 -18.05 -7.98 -8.64
N LEU A 71 -16.72 -7.97 -8.53
CA LEU A 71 -15.84 -8.66 -9.48
C LEU A 71 -15.95 -10.19 -9.39
N VAL A 72 -16.18 -10.71 -8.18
CA VAL A 72 -16.41 -12.14 -7.95
C VAL A 72 -17.79 -12.55 -8.46
N ASP A 73 -18.82 -11.76 -8.20
CA ASP A 73 -20.19 -12.05 -8.64
C ASP A 73 -20.30 -12.03 -10.17
N ASP A 74 -19.61 -11.09 -10.82
CA ASP A 74 -19.47 -11.06 -12.28
C ASP A 74 -18.84 -12.36 -12.82
N ALA A 75 -17.78 -12.86 -12.17
CA ALA A 75 -17.12 -14.10 -12.58
C ALA A 75 -17.89 -15.38 -12.22
N ARG A 76 -18.82 -15.31 -11.27
CA ARG A 76 -19.47 -16.49 -10.67
C ARG A 76 -20.19 -17.36 -11.69
N ASN A 77 -20.85 -16.73 -12.67
CA ASN A 77 -21.64 -17.45 -13.68
C ASN A 77 -20.78 -18.18 -14.71
N ASP A 78 -19.48 -17.87 -14.81
CA ASP A 78 -18.57 -18.51 -15.75
C ASP A 78 -17.88 -19.74 -15.16
N PHE A 79 -18.05 -20.00 -13.85
CA PHE A 79 -17.48 -21.19 -13.22
C PHE A 79 -18.19 -22.45 -13.72
N PRO A 80 -17.43 -23.49 -14.10
CA PRO A 80 -18.02 -24.76 -14.50
C PRO A 80 -18.73 -25.44 -13.32
N GLY A 81 -19.64 -26.37 -13.62
CA GLY A 81 -20.20 -27.26 -12.61
C GLY A 81 -19.11 -28.08 -11.92
N VAL A 82 -19.36 -28.54 -10.69
CA VAL A 82 -18.37 -29.22 -9.83
C VAL A 82 -17.65 -30.37 -10.57
N HIS A 83 -18.38 -31.18 -11.34
CA HIS A 83 -17.83 -32.34 -12.08
C HIS A 83 -17.28 -32.00 -13.48
N GLU A 84 -17.50 -30.76 -13.94
CA GLU A 84 -16.99 -30.24 -15.22
C GLU A 84 -15.72 -29.41 -15.04
N ALA A 85 -15.32 -29.16 -13.79
CA ALA A 85 -14.12 -28.42 -13.46
C ALA A 85 -12.87 -29.23 -13.84
N CYS A 86 -12.05 -28.63 -14.70
CA CYS A 86 -10.74 -29.12 -15.06
C CYS A 86 -9.83 -27.93 -15.38
N SER A 87 -8.54 -28.19 -15.60
CA SER A 87 -7.56 -27.15 -15.91
C SER A 87 -8.00 -26.27 -17.09
N ASP A 88 -8.55 -26.87 -18.15
CA ASP A 88 -8.93 -26.15 -19.36
C ASP A 88 -10.15 -25.24 -19.16
N THR A 89 -11.14 -25.68 -18.38
CA THR A 89 -12.35 -24.88 -18.12
C THR A 89 -12.02 -23.68 -17.23
N LEU A 90 -11.20 -23.87 -16.21
CA LEU A 90 -10.72 -22.79 -15.35
C LEU A 90 -9.75 -21.84 -16.06
N ASP A 91 -8.90 -22.34 -16.95
CA ASP A 91 -8.03 -21.49 -17.78
C ASP A 91 -8.84 -20.56 -18.70
N ARG A 92 -10.01 -20.99 -19.18
CA ARG A 92 -10.94 -20.11 -19.95
C ARG A 92 -11.50 -18.98 -19.09
N VAL A 93 -11.87 -19.26 -17.84
CA VAL A 93 -12.34 -18.24 -16.90
C VAL A 93 -11.25 -17.19 -16.67
N LEU A 94 -10.01 -17.63 -16.44
CA LEU A 94 -8.86 -16.74 -16.28
C LEU A 94 -8.57 -15.94 -17.56
N ALA A 95 -8.68 -16.55 -18.73
CA ALA A 95 -8.45 -15.86 -20.00
C ALA A 95 -9.50 -14.77 -20.28
N ALA A 96 -10.76 -15.00 -19.90
CA ALA A 96 -11.84 -14.04 -20.05
C ALA A 96 -11.72 -12.85 -19.07
N ARG A 97 -11.06 -13.06 -17.92
CA ARG A 97 -11.06 -12.11 -16.80
C ARG A 97 -9.65 -11.82 -16.29
N PRO A 98 -8.92 -10.86 -16.90
CA PRO A 98 -7.54 -10.53 -16.53
C PRO A 98 -7.38 -10.05 -15.08
N TYR A 99 -8.46 -9.56 -14.46
CA TYR A 99 -8.45 -9.10 -13.07
C TYR A 99 -8.46 -10.24 -12.05
N LEU A 100 -8.80 -11.47 -12.45
CA LEU A 100 -8.69 -12.66 -11.62
C LEU A 100 -7.24 -13.13 -11.60
N ALA A 101 -6.66 -13.25 -10.41
CA ALA A 101 -5.30 -13.78 -10.23
C ALA A 101 -5.30 -15.31 -10.17
N HIS A 102 -6.24 -15.88 -9.43
CA HIS A 102 -6.39 -17.30 -9.17
C HIS A 102 -7.87 -17.69 -9.28
N VAL A 103 -8.12 -18.90 -9.75
CA VAL A 103 -9.43 -19.55 -9.69
C VAL A 103 -9.22 -20.98 -9.23
N PHE A 104 -10.11 -21.48 -8.39
CA PHE A 104 -10.02 -22.85 -7.92
C PHE A 104 -11.41 -23.41 -7.64
N LEU A 105 -11.54 -24.72 -7.81
CA LEU A 105 -12.74 -25.47 -7.49
C LEU A 105 -12.34 -26.79 -6.83
N TYR A 106 -13.10 -27.21 -5.83
CA TYR A 106 -12.91 -28.50 -5.18
C TYR A 106 -13.93 -29.51 -5.72
N ASP A 107 -13.44 -30.61 -6.28
CA ASP A 107 -14.25 -31.75 -6.71
C ASP A 107 -13.94 -32.94 -5.78
N PRO A 108 -14.94 -33.59 -5.15
CA PRO A 108 -14.71 -34.77 -4.32
C PRO A 108 -13.95 -35.91 -5.00
N GLU A 109 -14.10 -36.09 -6.31
CA GLU A 109 -13.44 -37.17 -7.04
C GLU A 109 -12.01 -36.82 -7.44
N ARG A 110 -11.74 -35.54 -7.70
CA ARG A 110 -10.47 -35.06 -8.29
C ARG A 110 -9.62 -34.25 -7.32
N GLY A 111 -10.17 -33.86 -6.17
CA GLY A 111 -9.58 -32.93 -5.22
C GLY A 111 -9.64 -31.48 -5.69
N LEU A 112 -8.75 -30.65 -5.14
CA LEU A 112 -8.61 -29.25 -5.51
C LEU A 112 -8.05 -29.09 -6.93
N VAL A 113 -8.80 -28.43 -7.81
CA VAL A 113 -8.33 -27.94 -9.11
C VAL A 113 -8.02 -26.45 -8.97
N PHE A 114 -6.73 -26.09 -8.89
CA PHE A 114 -6.26 -24.72 -8.69
C PHE A 114 -5.54 -24.21 -9.94
N ARG A 115 -5.89 -23.02 -10.43
CA ARG A 115 -5.28 -22.37 -11.59
C ARG A 115 -4.98 -20.91 -11.31
N SER A 116 -3.89 -20.41 -11.89
CA SER A 116 -3.43 -19.03 -11.77
C SER A 116 -3.17 -18.43 -13.14
N GLN A 117 -3.17 -17.11 -13.23
CA GLN A 117 -2.93 -16.40 -14.48
C GLN A 117 -1.63 -16.83 -15.17
N PRO A 118 -1.69 -17.50 -16.35
CA PRO A 118 -0.50 -18.08 -16.98
C PRO A 118 0.55 -17.05 -17.38
N HIS A 119 0.12 -15.84 -17.75
CA HIS A 119 1.01 -14.77 -18.17
C HIS A 119 1.81 -14.17 -17.00
N ARG A 120 1.26 -14.21 -15.78
CA ARG A 120 1.93 -13.73 -14.56
C ARG A 120 2.88 -14.78 -14.03
N LEU A 121 2.46 -16.04 -13.99
CA LEU A 121 3.33 -17.17 -13.58
C LEU A 121 4.65 -17.22 -14.35
N LYS A 122 4.63 -16.87 -15.64
CA LYS A 122 5.84 -16.89 -16.49
C LYS A 122 6.78 -15.69 -16.30
N LYS A 123 6.25 -14.56 -15.81
CA LYS A 123 6.97 -13.27 -15.82
C LYS A 123 7.34 -12.79 -14.42
N ASP A 124 6.65 -13.29 -13.41
CA ASP A 124 6.71 -12.80 -12.04
C ASP A 124 6.97 -13.98 -11.11
N GLU A 125 8.22 -14.09 -10.66
CA GLU A 125 8.68 -15.15 -9.75
C GLU A 125 8.01 -15.03 -8.38
N GLN A 126 7.74 -13.81 -7.91
CA GLN A 126 7.04 -13.59 -6.64
C GLN A 126 5.60 -14.08 -6.75
N PHE A 127 4.91 -13.79 -7.85
CA PHE A 127 3.57 -14.30 -8.10
C PHE A 127 3.54 -15.83 -8.24
N HIS A 128 4.59 -16.42 -8.82
CA HIS A 128 4.71 -17.88 -8.88
C HIS A 128 4.82 -18.49 -7.48
N ALA A 129 5.68 -17.94 -6.61
CA ALA A 129 5.83 -18.39 -5.24
C ALA A 129 4.53 -18.22 -4.43
N GLU A 130 3.87 -17.06 -4.54
CA GLU A 130 2.56 -16.80 -3.92
C GLU A 130 1.51 -17.82 -4.38
N SER A 131 1.47 -18.10 -5.68
CA SER A 131 0.55 -19.08 -6.26
C SER A 131 0.76 -20.49 -5.69
N GLU A 132 2.01 -20.91 -5.53
CA GLU A 132 2.32 -22.22 -4.94
C GLU A 132 1.94 -22.27 -3.46
N GLU A 133 2.25 -21.21 -2.70
CA GLU A 133 1.87 -21.10 -1.29
C GLU A 133 0.36 -21.16 -1.11
N LEU A 134 -0.38 -20.36 -1.90
CA LEU A 134 -1.84 -20.30 -1.85
C LEU A 134 -2.47 -21.64 -2.24
N SER A 135 -1.99 -22.29 -3.30
CA SER A 135 -2.48 -23.61 -3.71
C SER A 135 -2.29 -24.65 -2.60
N ASN A 136 -1.10 -24.66 -1.98
CA ASN A 136 -0.78 -25.57 -0.88
C ASN A 136 -1.65 -25.29 0.36
N MET A 137 -1.89 -24.02 0.67
CA MET A 137 -2.76 -23.63 1.79
C MET A 137 -4.21 -24.08 1.53
N MET A 138 -4.75 -23.80 0.34
CA MET A 138 -6.12 -24.17 -0.02
C MET A 138 -6.33 -25.68 0.00
N GLN A 139 -5.36 -26.46 -0.51
CA GLN A 139 -5.47 -27.92 -0.48
C GLN A 139 -5.52 -28.45 0.96
N LYS A 140 -4.64 -27.96 1.83
CA LYS A 140 -4.63 -28.34 3.25
C LYS A 140 -5.90 -27.96 3.98
N TRP A 141 -6.57 -26.90 3.55
CA TRP A 141 -7.78 -26.41 4.19
C TRP A 141 -9.04 -27.15 3.71
N LEU A 142 -9.20 -27.31 2.39
CA LEU A 142 -10.42 -27.87 1.80
C LEU A 142 -10.50 -29.40 1.89
N ASP A 143 -9.38 -30.12 1.76
CA ASP A 143 -9.35 -31.58 1.85
C ASP A 143 -9.91 -32.12 3.19
N PRO A 144 -9.54 -31.60 4.38
CA PRO A 144 -10.12 -32.04 5.64
C PRO A 144 -11.55 -31.53 5.87
N GLU A 145 -11.85 -30.26 5.58
CA GLU A 145 -13.19 -29.69 5.79
C GLU A 145 -14.25 -30.47 5.02
N TYR A 146 -13.95 -30.85 3.78
CA TYR A 146 -14.87 -31.62 2.97
C TYR A 146 -15.10 -33.03 3.52
N LYS A 147 -14.05 -33.67 4.05
CA LYS A 147 -14.17 -35.00 4.70
C LYS A 147 -15.05 -34.93 5.96
N ASP A 148 -14.93 -33.86 6.73
CA ASP A 148 -15.74 -33.65 7.92
C ASP A 148 -17.21 -33.40 7.55
N MET A 149 -17.48 -32.62 6.50
CA MET A 149 -18.84 -32.38 5.99
C MET A 149 -19.53 -33.64 5.44
N LEU A 150 -18.78 -34.61 4.89
CA LEU A 150 -19.34 -35.88 4.43
C LEU A 150 -19.63 -36.87 5.57
N GLN A 151 -19.05 -36.65 6.75
CA GLN A 151 -19.23 -37.52 7.93
C GLN A 151 -20.33 -37.04 8.88
N SER A 152 -20.93 -35.86 8.63
CA SER A 152 -22.09 -35.30 9.35
C SER A 152 -23.41 -35.65 8.69
#